data_AF-A0A7W2R1R5-F1
#
_entry.id   AF-A0A7W2R1R5-F1
#
_cell.length_a   1.000
_cell.length_b   1.000
_cell.length_c   1.000
_cell.angle_alpha   90.00
_cell.angle_beta   90.00
_cell.angle_gamma   90.00
#
_symmetry.space_group_name_H-M   'P 1'
#
loop_
_entity.id
_entity.type
_entity.pdbx_description
1 polymer ?
#
loop_
_entity_poly.entity_id
_entity_poly.type
_entity_poly.pdbx_seq_one_letter_code
_entity_poly.pdbx_strand_id
1 'polypeptide(L)' 'MQIDIQLNEHDSGCKVVIDGHPVSFANAVEAEAYIARLQERLQAAQHAFVTSAEASA' A
#
# COMPACT_ATOMS: atom_id res chain seq x y z
N MET A 1 4.78 7.34 -1.91
CA MET A 1 3.40 6.85 -1.73
C MET A 1 2.90 7.36 -0.39
N GLN A 2 1.78 8.08 -0.35
CA GLN A 2 1.12 8.48 0.89
C GLN A 2 -0.01 7.50 1.20
N ILE A 3 0.06 6.86 2.37
CA ILE A 3 -0.95 5.92 2.85
C ILE A 3 -1.53 6.52 4.13
N ASP A 4 -2.84 6.77 4.13
CA ASP A 4 -3.58 7.30 5.27
C ASP A 4 -4.55 6.23 5.76
N ILE A 5 -4.39 5.77 7.00
CA ILE A 5 -5.24 4.74 7.59
C ILE A 5 -6.24 5.43 8.52
N GLN A 6 -7.52 5.38 8.13
CA GLN A 6 -8.63 5.88 8.93
C GLN A 6 -9.40 4.68 9.48
N LEU A 7 -9.12 4.39 10.75
CA LEU A 7 -9.91 3.44 11.53
C LEU A 7 -11.25 4.12 11.86
N ASN A 8 -12.37 3.50 11.50
CA ASN A 8 -13.65 4.01 11.96
C ASN A 8 -13.78 3.66 13.44
N GLU A 9 -13.93 4.66 14.31
CA GLU A 9 -14.13 4.42 15.75
C GLU A 9 -15.50 3.82 16.07
N HIS A 10 -16.45 3.90 15.13
CA HIS A 10 -17.84 3.46 15.28
C HIS A 10 -18.17 2.13 14.59
N ASP A 11 -17.29 1.61 13.74
CA ASP A 11 -17.52 0.40 12.95
C ASP A 11 -16.22 -0.42 12.88
N SER A 12 -16.32 -1.75 12.88
CA SER A 12 -15.12 -2.60 12.77
C SER A 12 -14.37 -2.46 11.44
N GLY A 13 -14.95 -1.75 10.46
CA GLY A 13 -14.36 -1.44 9.16
C GLY A 13 -13.19 -0.46 9.21
N CYS A 14 -12.15 -0.78 8.45
CA CYS A 14 -10.95 0.05 8.26
C CYS A 14 -10.97 0.70 6.88
N LYS A 15 -10.74 2.00 6.78
CA LYS A 15 -10.63 2.70 5.51
C LYS A 15 -9.19 3.14 5.30
N VAL A 16 -8.57 2.71 4.21
CA VAL A 16 -7.21 3.10 3.84
C VAL A 16 -7.28 3.96 2.59
N VAL A 17 -6.69 5.14 2.62
CA VAL A 17 -6.55 6.00 1.44
C VAL A 17 -5.13 5.91 0.93
N ILE A 18 -4.96 5.40 -0.28
CA ILE A 18 -3.66 5.21 -0.93
C ILE A 18 -3.59 6.18 -2.09
N ASP A 19 -2.75 7.21 -1.99
CA ASP A 19 -2.55 8.18 -3.08
C ASP A 19 -3.87 8.83 -3.56
N GLY A 20 -4.76 9.11 -2.61
CA GLY A 20 -6.10 9.67 -2.88
C GLY A 20 -7.17 8.64 -3.28
N HIS A 21 -6.83 7.35 -3.40
CA HIS A 21 -7.79 6.28 -3.67
C HIS A 21 -8.26 5.63 -2.35
N PRO A 22 -9.52 5.83 -1.94
CA PRO A 22 -10.06 5.19 -0.75
C PRO A 22 -10.36 3.72 -1.01
N VAL A 23 -9.86 2.85 -0.13
CA VAL A 23 -10.09 1.41 -0.11
C VAL A 23 -10.69 1.06 1.25
N SER A 24 -11.84 0.41 1.26
CA SER A 24 -12.53 -0.03 2.47
C SER A 24 -12.25 -1.50 2.73
N PHE A 25 -11.94 -1.83 3.98
CA PHE A 25 -11.67 -3.18 4.47
C PHE A 25 -12.61 -3.50 5.62
N ALA A 26 -12.93 -4.79 5.77
CA ALA A 26 -13.82 -5.26 6.84
C ALA A 26 -13.18 -5.20 8.23
N ASN A 27 -11.84 -5.19 8.31
CA ASN A 27 -11.07 -5.17 9.55
C ASN A 27 -9.65 -4.64 9.30
N ALA A 28 -8.96 -4.26 10.38
CA ALA A 28 -7.58 -3.76 10.31
C ALA A 28 -6.58 -4.80 9.77
N VAL A 29 -6.80 -6.09 10.05
CA VAL A 29 -5.89 -7.18 9.64
C VAL A 29 -5.81 -7.28 8.11
N GLU A 30 -6.95 -7.21 7.42
CA GLU A 30 -6.99 -7.20 5.96
C GLU A 30 -6.37 -5.94 5.36
N ALA A 31 -6.58 -4.79 6.00
CA ALA A 31 -5.95 -3.53 5.60
C ALA A 31 -4.43 -3.59 5.72
N GLU A 32 -3.91 -4.10 6.83
CA GLU A 32 -2.47 -4.27 7.07
C GLU A 32 -1.84 -5.25 6.07
N ALA A 33 -2.48 -6.41 5.84
CA ALA A 33 -2.00 -7.39 4.85
C ALA A 33 -1.96 -6.83 3.43
N TYR A 34 -2.95 -6.00 3.07
CA TYR A 34 -2.97 -5.31 1.77
C TYR A 34 -1.85 -4.29 1.64
N ILE A 35 -1.63 -3.46 2.67
CA ILE A 35 -0.54 -2.47 2.70
C ILE A 35 0.83 -3.16 2.62
N ALA A 36 1.04 -4.25 3.38
CA ALA A 36 2.28 -5.02 3.35
C ALA A 36 2.59 -5.54 1.95
N ARG A 37 1.62 -6.19 1.30
CA ARG A 37 1.77 -6.65 -0.10
C ARG A 37 2.02 -5.51 -1.08
N LEU A 38 1.38 -4.36 -0.86
CA LEU A 38 1.57 -3.19 -1.70
C LEU A 38 2.99 -2.63 -1.55
N GLN A 39 3.50 -2.53 -0.32
CA GLN A 39 4.88 -2.14 -0.04
C GLN A 39 5.89 -3.10 -0.66
N GLU A 40 5.69 -4.41 -0.52
CA GLU A 40 6.55 -5.42 -1.15
C GLU A 40 6.59 -5.26 -2.67
N ARG A 41 5.43 -5.05 -3.31
CA ARG A 41 5.36 -4.81 -4.75
C ARG A 41 6.02 -3.51 -5.17
N LEU A 42 5.92 -2.45 -4.38
CA LEU A 42 6.60 -1.18 -4.66
C LEU A 42 8.11 -1.29 -4.49
N GLN A 43 8.57 -2.02 -3.48
CA GLN A 43 10.00 -2.29 -3.30
C GLN A 43 10.54 -3.14 -4.44
N ALA A 44 9.82 -4.19 -4.84
CA ALA A 44 10.16 -5.00 -6.00
C ALA A 44 10.13 -4.20 -7.31
N ALA A 45 9.15 -3.32 -7.50
CA ALA A 45 9.06 -2.45 -8.68
C ALA A 45 10.18 -1.39 -8.70
N GLN A 46 10.53 -0.79 -7.56
CA GLN A 46 11.68 0.10 -7.46
C GLN A 46 12.98 -0.64 -7.77
N HIS A 47 13.16 -1.86 -7.26
CA HIS A 47 14.31 -2.70 -7.60
C HIS A 47 14.36 -3.04 -9.10
N ALA A 48 13.24 -3.40 -9.72
CA ALA A 48 13.15 -3.67 -11.15
C ALA A 48 13.47 -2.44 -12.01
N PHE A 49 13.10 -1.24 -11.52
CA PHE A 49 13.41 0.03 -12.18
C PHE A 49 14.89 0.43 -12.04
N VAL A 50 15.51 0.17 -10.87
CA VAL A 50 16.95 0.42 -10.64
C VAL A 50 17.83 -0.52 -11.46
N THR A 51 17.51 -1.81 -11.56
CA THR A 51 18.28 -2.77 -12.39
C THR A 51 18.23 -2.45 -13.89
N SER A 52 17.20 -1.72 -14.35
CA SER A 52 17.08 -1.31 -15.75
C SER A 52 17.90 -0.04 -16.08
N ALA A 53 18.32 0.73 -15.08
CA ALA A 53 19.12 1.93 -15.28
C ALA A 53 20.64 1.64 -15.39
N GLU A 54 21.11 0.51 -14.89
CA GLU A 54 22.53 0.12 -14.94
C GLU A 54 22.91 -0.73 -16.17
N ALA A 55 21.93 -1.23 -16.93
CA ALA A 55 22.19 -2.01 -18.16
C ALA A 55 22.39 -1.13 -19.42
N SER A 56 22.47 0.18 -19.26
CA SER A 56 22.69 1.15 -20.35
C SER A 56 23.57 2.31 -19.85
N ALA A 57 24.77 1.99 -19.39
CA ALA A 57 25.85 2.95 -19.16
C ALA A 57 27.13 2.43 -19.82
#